data_AF-A0A822FY70-F1
#
_entry.id   AF-A0A822FY70-F1
#
_cell.length_a   1.000
_cell.length_b   1.000
_cell.length_c   1.000
_cell.angle_alpha   90.00
_cell.angle_beta   90.00
_cell.angle_gamma   90.00
#
_symmetry.space_group_name_H-M   'P 1'
#
loop_
_entity.id
_entity.type
_entity.pdbx_description
1 polymer ?
#
loop_
_entity_poly.entity_id
_entity_poly.type
_entity_poly.pdbx_seq_one_letter_code
_entity_poly.pdbx_strand_id
1 'polypeptide(L)' 'MTSTTGGTTNIVPQLCKNNCSFFGNTSFDGFCSQCYTEQKKKIKEQQQQQQQQQENYTEMKDEDEIV' A
#
# COMPACT_ATOMS: atom_id res chain seq x y z
N MET A 1 -7.85 30.18 -8.91
CA MET A 1 -6.72 29.28 -8.66
C MET A 1 -5.91 29.84 -7.49
N THR A 2 -6.23 29.44 -6.26
CA THR A 2 -5.61 30.02 -5.06
C THR A 2 -4.24 29.39 -4.83
N SER A 3 -3.22 30.10 -5.28
CA SER A 3 -1.83 29.93 -4.88
C SER A 3 -1.60 30.80 -3.65
N THR A 4 -1.31 30.20 -2.49
CA THR A 4 -0.79 30.94 -1.33
C THR A 4 0.39 30.18 -0.73
N THR A 5 1.57 30.72 -1.02
CA THR A 5 2.87 30.38 -0.46
C THR A 5 3.07 31.14 0.86
N GLY A 6 3.50 30.45 1.93
CA GLY A 6 3.87 31.07 3.21
C GLY A 6 4.85 30.18 3.98
N GLY A 7 6.12 30.58 4.04
CA GLY A 7 7.23 29.82 4.61
C GLY A 7 7.33 29.90 6.14
N THR A 8 6.69 28.96 6.81
CA THR A 8 7.04 28.41 8.14
C THR A 8 7.13 26.91 7.92
N THR A 9 8.23 26.23 8.29
CA THR A 9 8.55 24.81 7.95
C THR A 9 7.31 24.04 7.50
N ASN A 10 7.16 23.92 6.18
CA ASN A 10 5.87 23.78 5.48
C ASN A 10 5.34 22.35 5.64
N ILE A 11 4.91 21.98 6.85
CA ILE A 11 4.03 20.83 7.07
C ILE A 11 2.67 21.21 6.51
N VAL A 12 2.58 21.28 5.18
CA VAL A 12 1.33 21.36 4.44
C VAL A 12 0.54 20.13 4.88
N PRO A 13 -0.62 20.30 5.53
CA PRO A 13 -1.45 19.17 5.91
C PRO A 13 -1.85 18.44 4.62
N GLN A 14 -1.14 17.36 4.30
CA GLN A 14 -1.43 16.56 3.13
C GLN A 14 -2.67 15.74 3.44
N LEU A 15 -3.65 15.76 2.55
CA LEU A 15 -4.78 14.84 2.65
C LEU A 15 -4.29 13.41 2.55
N CYS A 16 -4.99 12.49 3.21
CA CYS A 16 -4.73 11.08 3.08
C CYS A 16 -4.74 10.67 1.60
N LYS A 17 -3.73 9.90 1.15
CA LYS A 17 -3.65 9.38 -0.21
C LYS A 17 -4.87 8.55 -0.64
N ASN A 18 -5.61 7.99 0.32
CA ASN A 18 -6.87 7.29 0.05
C ASN A 18 -8.05 8.25 -0.22
N ASN A 19 -7.77 9.55 -0.35
CA ASN A 19 -8.74 10.62 -0.59
C ASN A 19 -9.89 10.64 0.43
N CYS A 20 -9.59 10.31 1.69
CA CYS A 20 -10.52 10.41 2.81
C CYS A 20 -10.40 11.77 3.50
N SER A 21 -11.36 12.10 4.37
CA SER A 21 -11.46 13.40 5.05
C SER A 21 -10.43 13.65 6.15
N PHE A 22 -9.38 12.83 6.25
CA PHE A 22 -8.34 12.94 7.27
C PHE A 22 -6.98 13.29 6.65
N PHE A 23 -6.10 13.88 7.44
CA PHE A 23 -4.73 14.17 7.03
C PHE A 23 -3.86 12.90 7.05
N GLY A 24 -3.00 12.79 6.04
CA GLY A 24 -1.97 11.76 5.94
C GLY A 24 -0.70 12.16 6.68
N ASN A 25 0.09 11.16 7.08
CA ASN A 25 1.40 11.36 7.67
C ASN A 25 2.48 10.80 6.74
N THR A 26 3.59 11.53 6.54
CA THR A 26 4.76 11.06 5.78
C THR A 26 5.34 9.75 6.33
N SER A 27 5.26 9.51 7.65
CA SER A 27 5.67 8.23 8.26
C SER A 27 4.78 7.05 7.88
N PHE A 28 3.56 7.32 7.42
CA PHE A 28 2.60 6.32 6.92
C PHE A 28 2.40 6.47 5.41
N ASP A 29 3.45 6.85 4.68
CA ASP A 29 3.41 7.01 3.21
C ASP A 29 2.37 8.02 2.70
N GLY A 30 1.91 8.95 3.54
CA GLY A 30 0.83 9.88 3.21
C GLY A 30 -0.58 9.33 3.46
N PHE A 31 -0.72 8.20 4.16
CA PHE A 31 -2.00 7.68 4.64
C PHE A 31 -2.32 8.18 6.05
N CYS A 32 -3.60 8.21 6.40
CA CYS A 32 -4.04 8.34 7.79
C CYS A 32 -3.90 6.99 8.52
N SER A 33 -4.01 6.99 9.84
CA SER A 33 -3.84 5.79 10.69
C SER A 33 -4.77 4.62 10.30
N GLN A 34 -6.03 4.93 9.97
CA GLN A 34 -7.01 3.92 9.58
C GLN A 34 -6.68 3.33 8.19
N CYS A 35 -6.49 4.20 7.19
CA CYS A 35 -6.20 3.75 5.82
C CYS A 35 -4.86 2.99 5.73
N TYR A 36 -3.87 3.38 6.52
CA TYR A 36 -2.58 2.67 6.56
C TYR A 36 -2.73 1.23 7.09
N THR A 37 -3.54 1.04 8.13
CA THR A 37 -3.81 -0.30 8.69
C THR A 37 -4.60 -1.16 7.70
N GLU A 38 -5.60 -0.58 7.04
CA GLU A 38 -6.37 -1.27 6.01
C GLU A 38 -5.49 -1.67 4.82
N GLN A 39 -4.62 -0.77 4.35
CA GLN A 39 -3.66 -1.08 3.29
C GLN A 39 -2.70 -2.19 3.70
N LYS A 40 -2.15 -2.15 4.91
CA LYS A 40 -1.30 -3.23 5.43
C LYS A 40 -2.01 -4.58 5.44
N LYS A 41 -3.29 -4.61 5.81
CA LYS A 41 -4.10 -5.84 5.78
C LYS A 41 -4.27 -6.35 4.35
N LYS A 42 -4.66 -5.48 3.41
CA LYS A 42 -4.82 -5.81 1.99
C LYS A 42 -3.52 -6.34 1.36
N ILE A 43 -2.39 -5.69 1.64
CA ILE A 43 -1.08 -6.13 1.14
C ILE A 43 -0.71 -7.51 1.71
N LYS A 44 -0.94 -7.75 3.01
CA LYS A 44 -0.67 -9.05 3.64
C LYS A 44 -1.52 -10.16 3.03
N GLU A 45 -2.81 -9.91 2.81
CA GLU A 45 -3.73 -10.87 2.17
C GLU A 45 -3.32 -11.15 0.72
N GLN A 46 -2.96 -10.12 -0.05
CA GLN A 46 -2.48 -10.27 -1.42
C GLN A 46 -1.15 -11.04 -1.49
N GLN A 47 -0.22 -10.77 -0.57
CA GLN A 47 1.05 -11.50 -0.49
C GLN A 47 0.84 -12.99 -0.19
N GLN A 48 -0.07 -13.32 0.73
CA GLN A 48 -0.39 -14.72 1.02
C GLN A 48 -1.01 -15.43 -0.20
N GLN A 49 -1.90 -14.76 -0.92
CA GLN A 49 -2.48 -15.32 -2.15
C GLN A 49 -1.44 -15.49 -3.27
N GLN A 50 -0.52 -14.53 -3.42
CA GLN A 50 0.55 -14.63 -4.42
C GLN A 50 1.56 -15.74 -4.10
N GLN A 51 1.88 -15.96 -2.81
CA GLN A 51 2.74 -17.06 -2.39
C GLN A 51 2.11 -18.42 -2.72
N GLN A 52 0.83 -18.63 -2.41
CA GLN A 52 0.14 -19.88 -2.74
C GLN A 52 0.07 -20.13 -4.24
N GLN A 53 -0.13 -19.08 -5.06
CA GLN A 53 -0.10 -19.22 -6.52
C GLN A 53 1.29 -19.59 -7.05
N GLN A 54 2.36 -19.03 -6.47
CA GLN A 54 3.73 -19.41 -6.86
C GLN A 54 4.09 -20.83 -6.44
N GLU A 55 3.69 -21.26 -5.24
CA GLU A 55 3.87 -22.65 -4.79
C GLU A 55 3.12 -23.62 -5.70
N ASN A 56 1.85 -23.33 -5.98
CA ASN A 56 1.03 -24.15 -6.89
C ASN A 56 1.61 -24.21 -8.32
N TYR A 57 2.16 -23.10 -8.83
CA TYR A 57 2.80 -23.07 -10.16
C TYR A 57 4.13 -23.83 -10.21
N THR A 58 4.88 -23.85 -9.12
CA THR A 58 6.15 -24.59 -9.04
C THR A 58 5.89 -26.09 -8.95
N GLU A 59 4.89 -26.50 -8.15
CA GLU A 59 4.48 -27.90 -8.01
C GLU A 59 3.99 -28.50 -9.35
N MET A 60 3.27 -27.71 -10.18
CA MET A 60 2.87 -28.15 -11.52
C MET A 60 4.03 -28.28 -12.52
N LYS A 61 5.21 -27.68 -12.28
CA LYS A 61 6.35 -27.79 -13.20
C LYS A 61 7.19 -29.04 -12.97
N ASP A 62 7.25 -29.53 -11.73
CA ASP A 62 8.05 -30.72 -11.40
C ASP A 62 7.42 -32.02 -11.94
N GLU A 63 6.12 -32.03 -12.24
CA GLU A 63 5.43 -33.22 -12.80
C GLU A 63 5.66 -33.41 -14.31
N ASP A 64 6.06 -32.38 -15.06
CA ASP A 64 6.36 -32.46 -16.50
C ASP A 64 7.85 -32.76 -16.81
N GLU A 65 8.75 -32.77 -15.80
CA GLU A 65 10.19 -33.08 -15.95
C GLU A 65 10.55 -34.54 -15.59
N ILE A 66 9.57 -35.48 -15.67
CA ILE A 66 9.79 -36.95 -15.48
C ILE A 66 9.30 -37.74 -16.72
N VAL A 67 9.42 -37.18 -17.93
CA VAL A 67 9.23 -37.94 -19.20
C VAL A 67 10.51 -37.98 -20.02
#